data_AF-A0A432UK56-F1
#
_entry.id   AF-A0A432UK56-F1
#
_cell.length_a   1.000
_cell.length_b   1.000
_cell.length_c   1.000
_cell.angle_alpha   90.00
_cell.angle_beta   90.00
_cell.angle_gamma   90.00
#
_symmetry.space_group_name_H-M   'P 1'
#
loop_
_entity.id
_entity.type
_entity.pdbx_description
1 polymer ?
#
loop_
_entity_poly.entity_id
_entity_poly.type
_entity_poly.pdbx_seq_one_letter_code
_entity_poly.pdbx_strand_id
1 'polypeptide(L)' 'MTIEEFREEIRSLKEKKLYPSDKSYILPSLWIAERNFSEINTEIMRAIAEELGVSLVEVEEAATFYAMFHT' A
#
# COMPACT_ATOMS: atom_id res chain seq x y z
N MET A 1 9.03 9.84 5.15
CA MET A 1 9.51 8.93 4.09
C MET A 1 9.19 9.55 2.74
N THR A 2 10.02 9.36 1.73
CA THR A 2 9.73 9.79 0.35
C THR A 2 8.90 8.71 -0.38
N ILE A 3 8.24 9.09 -1.48
CA ILE A 3 7.43 8.14 -2.25
C ILE A 3 8.27 7.02 -2.88
N GLU A 4 9.52 7.30 -3.28
CA GLU A 4 10.39 6.28 -3.87
C GLU A 4 10.87 5.27 -2.82
N GLU A 5 11.25 5.74 -1.63
CA GLU A 5 11.59 4.85 -0.51
C GLU A 5 10.41 3.93 -0.14
N PHE A 6 9.18 4.48 -0.19
CA PHE A 6 7.97 3.69 0.04
C PHE A 6 7.78 2.59 -1.00
N ARG A 7 7.96 2.91 -2.29
CA ARG A 7 7.87 1.94 -3.38
C ARG A 7 8.87 0.81 -3.18
N GLU A 8 10.10 1.13 -2.80
CA GLU A 8 11.09 0.10 -2.50
C GLU A 8 10.72 -0.77 -1.30
N GLU A 9 10.12 -0.18 -0.27
CA GLU A 9 9.65 -0.95 0.89
C GLU A 9 8.55 -1.95 0.50
N ILE A 10 7.64 -1.56 -0.40
CA ILE A 10 6.63 -2.47 -0.98
C ILE A 10 7.30 -3.57 -1.81
N ARG A 11 8.26 -3.23 -2.69
CA ARG A 11 8.99 -4.22 -3.50
C ARG A 11 9.70 -5.24 -2.62
N SER A 12 10.45 -4.77 -1.61
CA SER A 12 11.13 -5.63 -0.64
C SER A 12 10.13 -6.50 0.15
N LEU A 13 8.95 -5.98 0.48
CA LEU A 13 7.91 -6.76 1.13
C LEU A 13 7.39 -7.88 0.22
N LYS A 14 7.11 -7.61 -1.05
CA LYS A 14 6.67 -8.63 -2.04
C LYS A 14 7.70 -9.74 -2.21
N GLU A 15 8.98 -9.40 -2.28
CA GLU A 15 10.08 -10.36 -2.45
C GLU A 15 10.15 -11.42 -1.35
N LYS A 16 9.67 -11.10 -0.14
CA LYS A 16 9.60 -12.06 0.98
C LYS A 16 8.60 -13.18 0.75
N LYS A 17 7.68 -13.05 -0.22
CA LYS A 17 6.69 -14.07 -0.61
C LYS A 17 5.91 -14.65 0.58
N LEU A 18 5.54 -13.78 1.52
CA LEU A 18 4.82 -14.16 2.75
C LEU A 18 3.33 -14.42 2.52
N TYR A 19 2.76 -13.85 1.46
CA TYR A 19 1.34 -13.92 1.16
C TYR A 19 1.07 -14.63 -0.18
N PRO A 20 -0.09 -15.29 -0.33
CA PRO A 20 -0.40 -16.14 -1.49
C PRO A 20 -0.68 -15.36 -2.79
N SER A 21 -0.90 -14.05 -2.72
CA SER A 21 -1.18 -13.22 -3.90
C SER A 21 -0.71 -11.78 -3.68
N ASP A 22 -0.45 -11.06 -4.77
CA ASP A 22 -0.04 -9.65 -4.72
C ASP A 22 -1.12 -8.76 -4.07
N LYS A 23 -2.40 -9.06 -4.31
CA LYS A 23 -3.53 -8.37 -3.65
C LYS A 23 -3.48 -8.47 -2.12
N SER A 24 -2.98 -9.58 -1.57
CA SER A 24 -2.86 -9.76 -0.12
C SER A 24 -1.85 -8.81 0.53
N TYR A 25 -0.98 -8.15 -0.25
CA TYR A 25 -0.03 -7.15 0.24
C TYR A 25 -0.63 -5.75 0.40
N ILE A 26 -1.86 -5.49 -0.07
CA ILE A 26 -2.51 -4.16 0.04
C ILE A 26 -2.52 -3.69 1.50
N LEU A 27 -3.00 -4.53 2.42
CA LEU A 27 -3.10 -4.18 3.83
C LEU A 27 -1.73 -3.89 4.49
N PRO A 28 -0.73 -4.79 4.34
CA PRO A 28 0.64 -4.48 4.77
C PRO A 28 1.20 -3.18 4.19
N SER A 29 0.99 -2.91 2.90
CA SER A 29 1.46 -1.68 2.24
C SER A 29 0.77 -0.42 2.79
N LEU A 30 -0.55 -0.47 3.00
CA LEU A 30 -1.30 0.61 3.66
C LEU A 30 -0.81 0.85 5.10
N TRP A 31 -0.46 -0.21 5.82
CA TRP A 31 0.07 -0.09 7.17
C TRP A 31 1.47 0.53 7.21
N ILE A 32 2.31 0.27 6.21
CA ILE A 32 3.59 0.98 6.03
C ILE A 32 3.31 2.47 5.77
N ALA A 33 2.33 2.79 4.91
CA ALA A 33 1.99 4.17 4.59
C ALA A 33 1.51 4.96 5.82
N GLU A 34 0.54 4.42 6.56
CA GLU A 34 -0.03 5.02 7.77
C GLU A 34 1.03 5.42 8.81
N ARG A 35 2.12 4.64 8.90
CA ARG A 35 3.19 4.88 9.89
C ARG A 35 4.21 5.94 9.44
N ASN A 36 4.25 6.26 8.15
CA ASN A 36 5.36 7.01 7.56
C ASN A 36 4.92 8.30 6.83
N PHE A 37 3.63 8.45 6.56
CA PHE A 37 3.00 9.63 5.98
C PHE A 37 1.96 10.20 6.94
N SER A 38 1.55 11.45 6.74
CA SER A 38 0.51 12.10 7.55
C SER A 38 -0.90 11.63 7.22
N GLU A 39 -1.12 11.23 5.98
CA GLU A 39 -2.38 10.68 5.45
C GLU A 39 -2.06 9.78 4.25
N ILE A 40 -2.95 8.84 3.94
CA ILE A 40 -2.89 7.97 2.77
C ILE A 40 -3.70 8.62 1.65
N ASN A 41 -3.08 9.58 0.97
CA ASN A 41 -3.71 10.25 -0.17
C ASN A 41 -3.67 9.39 -1.46
N THR A 42 -4.30 9.89 -2.52
CA THR A 42 -4.39 9.20 -3.83
C THR A 42 -3.03 8.88 -4.45
N GLU A 43 -1.98 9.68 -4.22
CA GLU A 43 -0.62 9.40 -4.74
C GLU A 43 -0.04 8.14 -4.09
N ILE A 44 -0.20 8.01 -2.77
CA ILE A 44 0.24 6.83 -2.01
C ILE A 44 -0.53 5.60 -2.46
N MET A 45 -1.87 5.69 -2.59
CA MET A 45 -2.69 4.56 -3.04
C MET A 45 -2.31 4.11 -4.46
N ARG A 46 -1.99 5.06 -5.36
CA ARG A 46 -1.51 4.77 -6.71
C ARG A 46 -0.15 4.06 -6.70
N ALA A 47 0.77 4.50 -5.84
CA ALA A 47 2.05 3.81 -5.70
C ALA A 47 1.86 2.35 -5.27
N ILE A 48 0.97 2.09 -4.30
CA ILE A 48 0.63 0.71 -3.89
C ILE A 48 0.07 -0.09 -5.07
N ALA A 49 -0.90 0.47 -5.79
CA ALA A 49 -1.53 -0.22 -6.92
C ALA A 49 -0.52 -0.61 -8.00
N GLU A 50 0.39 0.30 -8.35
CA GLU A 50 1.44 0.09 -9.34
C GLU A 50 2.45 -0.98 -8.92
N GLU A 51 2.97 -0.91 -7.69
CA GLU A 51 3.96 -1.89 -7.20
C GLU A 51 3.35 -3.29 -7.00
N LEU A 52 2.08 -3.37 -6.58
CA LEU A 52 1.38 -4.63 -6.41
C LEU A 52 0.77 -5.17 -7.72
N GLY A 53 0.67 -4.36 -8.78
CA GLY A 53 0.02 -4.77 -10.03
C GLY A 53 -1.48 -5.04 -9.86
N VAL A 54 -2.15 -4.28 -8.99
CA VAL A 54 -3.60 -4.37 -8.71
C VAL A 54 -4.30 -3.10 -9.17
N SER A 55 -5.63 -3.09 -9.19
CA SER A 55 -6.36 -1.87 -9.56
C SER A 55 -6.30 -0.83 -8.43
N LEU A 56 -6.29 0.46 -8.78
CA LEU A 56 -6.36 1.55 -7.80
C LEU A 56 -7.63 1.44 -6.92
N VAL A 57 -8.75 1.07 -7.53
CA VAL A 57 -10.03 0.90 -6.83
C VAL A 57 -9.92 -0.13 -5.70
N GLU A 58 -9.22 -1.24 -5.90
CA GLU A 58 -9.03 -2.23 -4.83
C GLU A 58 -8.22 -1.69 -3.64
N VAL A 59 -7.29 -0.76 -3.89
CA VAL A 59 -6.52 -0.10 -2.83
C VAL A 59 -7.38 0.95 -2.11
N GLU A 60 -8.12 1.76 -2.86
CA GLU A 60 -9.06 2.77 -2.32
C GLU A 60 -10.15 2.13 -1.46
N GLU A 61 -10.75 1.03 -1.93
CA GLU A 61 -11.73 0.25 -1.17
C GLU A 61 -11.12 -0.24 0.15
N ALA A 62 -9.93 -0.84 0.13
CA ALA A 62 -9.28 -1.31 1.36
C ALA A 62 -8.93 -0.16 2.32
N ALA A 63 -8.41 0.96 1.81
CA ALA A 63 -8.01 2.10 2.61
C ALA A 63 -9.21 2.75 3.33
N THR A 64 -10.35 2.89 2.62
CA THR A 64 -11.57 3.49 3.17
C THR A 64 -12.41 2.51 4.00
N PHE A 65 -12.33 1.20 3.73
CA PHE A 65 -13.10 0.19 4.45
C PHE A 65 -12.61 0.01 5.89
N TYR A 66 -11.29 0.01 6.11
CA TYR A 66 -10.71 -0.14 7.44
C TYR A 66 -10.52 1.22 8.09
N ALA A 67 -11.30 1.51 9.13
CA ALA A 67 -11.24 2.75 9.91
C ALA A 67 -9.89 3.02 10.61
N MET A 68 -8.92 2.11 10.49
CA MET A 68 -7.57 2.28 11.03
C MET A 68 -6.68 3.19 10.17
N PHE A 69 -7.05 3.45 8.92
CA PHE A 69 -6.26 4.25 7.98
C PHE A 69 -6.81 5.66 7.88
N HIS A 70 -5.90 6.64 7.92
CA HIS A 70 -6.26 8.04 7.70
C HIS A 70 -6.09 8.38 6.23
N THR A 71 -7.19 8.38 5.48
CA THR A 71 -7.25 8.68 4.04
C THR A 71 -7.75 10.08 3.76
#